data_AF-A0A2E3NY89-F1
#
_entry.id   AF-A0A2E3NY89-F1
#
_cell.length_a   1.000
_cell.length_b   1.000
_cell.length_c   1.000
_cell.angle_alpha   90.00
_cell.angle_beta   90.00
_cell.angle_gamma   90.00
#
_symmetry.space_group_name_H-M   'P 1'
#
loop_
_entity.id
_entity.type
_entity.pdbx_description
1 polymer ?
#
loop_
_entity_poly.entity_id
_entity_poly.type
_entity_poly.pdbx_seq_one_letter_code
_entity_poly.pdbx_strand_id
1 'polypeptide(L)'
;MSGRKIVGFKDDNRRRDVRLDVKGVKFVINGHEFPVGDMSVGGFRLKSAIGKMRPGQSFTVTHVVTEDDGRVPLGAPGEVMRIDYAETSLGCRFNKLTGGQFRIIEAIAMRRPLSTLSTTAKRKGFFGLFGD
;
A
#
# COMPACT_ATOMS: atom_id res chain seq x y z
N MET A 1 -23.12 -46.92 -9.83
CA MET A 1 -22.08 -45.89 -10.07
C MET A 1 -22.38 -44.71 -9.16
N SER A 2 -21.54 -44.47 -8.15
CA SER A 2 -21.73 -43.36 -7.19
C SER A 2 -21.13 -42.09 -7.79
N GLY A 3 -22.00 -41.14 -8.17
CA GLY A 3 -21.58 -39.83 -8.64
C GLY A 3 -20.95 -39.05 -7.48
N ARG A 4 -19.65 -38.81 -7.55
CA ARG A 4 -18.96 -37.91 -6.61
C ARG A 4 -19.59 -36.52 -6.73
N LYS A 5 -20.33 -36.11 -5.70
CA LYS A 5 -20.82 -34.73 -5.54
C LYS A 5 -19.62 -33.83 -5.29
N ILE A 6 -19.19 -33.08 -6.31
CA ILE A 6 -18.22 -32.00 -6.15
C ILE A 6 -18.95 -30.91 -5.36
N VAL A 7 -18.60 -30.74 -4.09
CA VAL A 7 -19.08 -29.63 -3.27
C VAL A 7 -18.16 -28.45 -3.57
N GLY A 8 -18.60 -27.55 -4.45
CA GLY A 8 -17.91 -26.28 -4.69
C GLY A 8 -18.15 -25.34 -3.52
N PHE A 9 -17.07 -24.83 -2.92
CA PHE A 9 -17.16 -23.71 -1.97
C PHE A 9 -17.42 -22.44 -2.78
N LYS A 10 -18.58 -21.80 -2.55
CA LYS A 10 -18.87 -20.49 -3.12
C LYS A 10 -18.11 -19.46 -2.29
N ASP A 11 -16.96 -19.04 -2.78
CA ASP A 11 -16.25 -17.90 -2.20
C ASP A 11 -17.01 -16.63 -2.61
N ASP A 12 -17.80 -16.06 -1.70
CA ASP A 12 -18.51 -14.78 -1.89
C ASP A 12 -17.53 -13.57 -1.86
N ASN A 13 -16.24 -13.81 -2.03
CA ASN A 13 -15.20 -12.80 -2.12
C ASN A 13 -15.33 -11.97 -3.41
N ARG A 14 -15.99 -10.82 -3.31
CA ARG A 14 -16.15 -9.83 -4.41
C ARG A 14 -14.91 -8.96 -4.66
N ARG A 15 -13.77 -9.24 -4.02
CA ARG A 15 -12.57 -8.41 -4.16
C ARG A 15 -11.83 -8.77 -5.44
N ARG A 16 -11.49 -7.73 -6.21
CA ARG A 16 -10.68 -7.88 -7.42
C ARG A 16 -9.21 -8.19 -7.11
N ASP A 17 -8.70 -7.62 -6.01
CA ASP A 17 -7.30 -7.77 -5.61
C ASP A 17 -7.21 -8.61 -4.32
N VAL A 18 -6.20 -9.47 -4.29
CA VAL A 18 -5.78 -10.18 -3.08
C VAL A 18 -5.19 -9.18 -2.09
N ARG A 19 -5.54 -9.34 -0.81
CA ARG A 19 -4.95 -8.57 0.30
C ARG A 19 -3.97 -9.43 1.05
N LEU A 20 -2.81 -8.86 1.32
CA LEU A 20 -1.73 -9.50 2.05
C LEU A 20 -1.44 -8.71 3.32
N ASP A 21 -1.19 -9.42 4.41
CA ASP A 21 -0.70 -8.80 5.64
C ASP A 21 0.67 -8.20 5.40
N VAL A 22 0.88 -6.97 5.87
CA VAL A 22 2.12 -6.20 5.67
C VAL A 22 2.70 -5.76 7.01
N LYS A 23 3.26 -6.74 7.74
CA LYS A 23 3.89 -6.51 9.05
C LYS A 23 5.06 -5.52 8.94
N GLY A 24 5.25 -4.69 9.95
CA GLY A 24 6.33 -3.69 10.00
C GLY A 24 6.11 -2.46 9.11
N VAL A 25 5.05 -2.42 8.31
CA VAL A 25 4.78 -1.29 7.40
C VAL A 25 3.97 -0.20 8.10
N LYS A 26 4.41 1.04 7.97
CA LYS A 26 3.66 2.23 8.39
C LYS A 26 3.54 3.23 7.25
N PHE A 27 2.42 3.95 7.22
CA PHE A 27 2.19 5.06 6.31
C PHE A 27 2.24 6.38 7.05
N VAL A 28 2.88 7.38 6.43
CA VAL A 28 2.96 8.73 6.96
C VAL A 28 1.91 9.61 6.30
N ILE A 29 0.94 10.05 7.09
CA ILE A 29 -0.16 10.90 6.66
C ILE A 29 -0.23 12.10 7.61
N ASN A 30 -0.23 13.33 7.07
CA ASN A 30 -0.20 14.57 7.84
C ASN A 30 0.92 14.59 8.91
N GLY A 31 2.10 14.06 8.59
CA GLY A 31 3.24 13.99 9.51
C GLY A 31 3.18 12.88 10.56
N HIS A 32 2.07 12.14 10.66
CA HIS A 32 1.90 11.06 11.63
C HIS A 32 2.07 9.67 10.99
N GLU A 33 2.71 8.76 11.71
CA GLU A 33 2.86 7.36 11.32
C GLU A 33 1.66 6.52 11.75
N PHE A 34 1.16 5.73 10.82
CA PHE A 34 0.04 4.83 11.03
C PHE A 34 0.39 3.42 10.58
N PRO A 35 0.28 2.40 11.45
CA PRO A 35 0.54 1.03 11.05
C PRO A 35 -0.46 0.55 9.99
N VAL A 36 0.04 -0.19 9.01
CA VAL A 36 -0.78 -0.86 7.99
C VAL A 36 -1.00 -2.31 8.42
N GLY A 37 -2.25 -2.77 8.41
CA GLY A 37 -2.59 -4.15 8.75
C GLY A 37 -2.40 -5.09 7.58
N ASP A 38 -3.24 -4.88 6.56
CA ASP A 38 -3.22 -5.57 5.28
C ASP A 38 -3.34 -4.54 4.15
N MET A 39 -2.88 -4.93 2.97
CA MET A 39 -3.07 -4.13 1.77
C MET A 39 -3.16 -4.98 0.50
N SER A 40 -3.84 -4.41 -0.48
CA SER A 40 -3.72 -4.75 -1.89
C SER A 40 -3.19 -3.54 -2.66
N VAL A 41 -3.01 -3.68 -3.97
CA VAL A 41 -2.64 -2.54 -4.83
C VAL A 41 -3.71 -1.44 -4.88
N GLY A 42 -4.98 -1.79 -4.64
CA GLY A 42 -6.11 -0.84 -4.67
C GLY A 42 -6.46 -0.20 -3.32
N GLY A 43 -6.01 -0.76 -2.19
CA GLY A 43 -6.37 -0.22 -0.88
C GLY A 43 -5.75 -0.95 0.28
N PHE A 44 -5.96 -0.44 1.48
CA PHE A 44 -5.25 -0.90 2.68
C PHE A 44 -6.09 -0.69 3.94
N ARG A 45 -5.70 -1.38 5.01
CA ARG A 45 -6.26 -1.21 6.35
C ARG A 45 -5.29 -0.42 7.22
N LEU A 46 -5.72 0.75 7.67
CA LEU A 46 -4.95 1.65 8.53
C LEU A 46 -5.34 1.43 9.99
N LYS A 47 -4.39 1.07 10.85
CA LYS A 47 -4.62 0.84 12.28
C LYS A 47 -4.38 2.13 13.08
N SER A 48 -4.94 2.22 14.28
CA SER A 48 -4.73 3.36 15.21
C SER A 48 -5.08 4.74 14.62
N ALA A 49 -6.02 4.76 13.68
CA ALA A 49 -6.45 5.95 12.94
C ALA A 49 -7.90 6.37 13.21
N ILE A 50 -8.66 5.60 14.00
CA ILE A 50 -10.02 5.97 14.43
C ILE A 50 -9.97 7.30 15.18
N GLY A 51 -10.92 8.19 14.89
CA GLY A 51 -11.02 9.54 15.46
C GLY A 51 -10.06 10.56 14.86
N LYS A 52 -9.02 10.12 14.13
CA LYS A 52 -8.05 11.00 13.45
C LYS A 52 -8.47 11.32 12.01
N MET A 53 -9.27 10.46 11.39
CA MET A 53 -9.77 10.62 10.03
C MET A 53 -11.22 10.17 9.92
N ARG A 54 -11.95 10.69 8.93
CA ARG A 54 -13.38 10.40 8.69
C ARG A 54 -13.61 9.70 7.34
N PRO A 55 -14.63 8.85 7.18
CA PRO A 55 -15.05 8.35 5.88
C PRO A 55 -15.27 9.49 4.86
N GLY A 56 -14.87 9.26 3.62
CA GLY A 56 -14.86 10.25 2.53
C GLY A 56 -13.69 11.24 2.58
N GLN A 57 -12.90 11.26 3.65
CA GLN A 57 -11.76 12.17 3.75
C GLN A 57 -10.64 11.75 2.79
N SER A 58 -10.27 12.66 1.90
CA SER A 58 -9.07 12.54 1.06
C SER A 58 -7.80 12.87 1.84
N PHE A 59 -6.70 12.21 1.49
CA PHE A 59 -5.39 12.44 2.09
C PHE A 59 -4.26 12.03 1.15
N THR A 60 -3.02 12.33 1.54
CA THR A 60 -1.81 11.87 0.84
C THR A 60 -0.94 11.05 1.78
N VAL A 61 -0.58 9.84 1.35
CA VAL A 61 0.48 9.06 1.98
C VAL A 61 1.81 9.61 1.48
N THR A 62 2.43 10.45 2.29
CA THR A 62 3.67 11.15 1.91
C THR A 62 4.84 10.19 1.84
N HIS A 63 4.94 9.27 2.81
CA HIS A 63 6.02 8.30 2.92
C HIS A 63 5.47 6.95 3.37
N VAL A 64 6.19 5.89 3.00
CA VAL A 64 6.11 4.59 3.64
C VAL A 64 7.32 4.40 4.55
N VAL A 65 7.13 3.77 5.70
CA VAL A 65 8.20 3.30 6.57
C VAL A 65 8.15 1.79 6.61
N THR A 66 9.25 1.13 6.27
CA THR A 66 9.44 -0.33 6.36
C THR A 66 10.60 -0.64 7.29
N GLU A 67 10.65 -1.86 7.82
CA GLU A 67 11.77 -2.31 8.66
C GLU A 67 13.08 -2.40 7.87
N ASP A 68 13.00 -2.84 6.61
CA ASP A 68 14.18 -3.09 5.76
C ASP A 68 14.75 -1.81 5.11
N ASP A 69 13.89 -0.89 4.67
CA ASP A 69 14.28 0.25 3.83
C ASP A 69 14.14 1.60 4.54
N GLY A 70 13.64 1.60 5.78
CA GLY A 70 13.35 2.82 6.52
C GLY A 70 12.28 3.66 5.84
N ARG A 71 12.48 4.98 5.77
CA ARG A 71 11.48 5.94 5.28
C ARG A 71 11.66 6.24 3.79
N VAL A 72 10.71 5.82 2.97
CA VAL A 72 10.73 5.99 1.51
C VAL A 72 9.62 6.95 1.06
N PRO A 73 9.91 7.97 0.23
CA PRO A 73 8.90 8.86 -0.33
C PRO A 73 7.90 8.09 -1.23
N LEU A 74 6.62 8.41 -1.10
CA LEU A 74 5.54 7.77 -1.88
C LEU A 74 4.64 8.80 -2.58
N GLY A 75 4.09 9.76 -1.84
CA GLY A 75 3.18 10.78 -2.38
C GLY A 75 1.86 10.24 -2.97
N ALA A 76 1.41 9.07 -2.53
CA ALA A 76 0.21 8.42 -3.09
C ALA A 76 -1.08 9.05 -2.52
N PRO A 77 -2.02 9.51 -3.36
CA PRO A 77 -3.30 10.00 -2.87
C PRO A 77 -4.19 8.83 -2.44
N GLY A 78 -4.99 9.05 -1.41
CA GLY A 78 -5.91 8.06 -0.87
C GLY A 78 -7.16 8.67 -0.26
N GLU A 79 -8.11 7.81 0.09
CA GLU A 79 -9.38 8.20 0.69
C GLU A 79 -9.84 7.15 1.70
N VAL A 80 -10.42 7.61 2.81
CA VAL A 80 -11.02 6.73 3.81
C VAL A 80 -12.37 6.27 3.29
N MET A 81 -12.55 4.96 3.12
CA MET A 81 -13.81 4.40 2.61
C MET A 81 -14.78 4.04 3.73
N ARG A 82 -14.26 3.55 4.86
CA ARG A 82 -15.08 3.08 5.97
C ARG A 82 -14.30 3.02 7.29
N ILE A 83 -15.03 3.03 8.39
CA ILE A 83 -14.52 2.69 9.72
C ILE A 83 -14.86 1.22 10.00
N ASP A 84 -13.90 0.49 10.53
CA ASP A 84 -14.09 -0.86 11.08
C ASP A 84 -13.92 -0.79 12.60
N TYR A 85 -15.05 -0.77 13.32
CA TYR A 85 -15.07 -0.64 14.77
C TYR A 85 -14.61 -1.90 15.50
N ALA A 86 -14.82 -3.09 14.91
CA ALA A 86 -14.40 -4.35 15.52
C ALA A 86 -12.87 -4.47 15.53
N GLU A 87 -12.25 -4.08 14.43
CA GLU A 87 -10.79 -4.12 14.26
C GLU A 87 -10.09 -2.81 14.66
N THR A 88 -10.84 -1.83 15.16
CA THR A 88 -10.37 -0.47 15.49
C THR A 88 -9.52 0.18 14.38
N SER A 89 -9.95 0.00 13.13
CA SER A 89 -9.17 0.35 11.93
C SER A 89 -9.99 1.10 10.89
N LEU A 90 -9.30 1.69 9.90
CA LEU A 90 -9.92 2.34 8.76
C LEU A 90 -9.63 1.57 7.49
N GLY A 91 -10.68 1.30 6.70
CA GLY A 91 -10.54 0.79 5.35
C GLY A 91 -10.32 1.95 4.39
N CYS A 92 -9.16 1.98 3.72
CA CYS A 92 -8.78 3.05 2.81
C CYS A 92 -8.60 2.53 1.38
N ARG A 93 -8.75 3.42 0.39
CA ARG A 93 -8.38 3.17 -1.01
C ARG A 93 -7.27 4.09 -1.46
N PHE A 94 -6.46 3.62 -2.41
CA PHE A 94 -5.61 4.49 -3.19
C PHE A 94 -6.41 5.13 -4.33
N ASN A 95 -6.12 6.38 -4.62
CA ASN A 95 -6.63 7.11 -5.77
C ASN A 95 -5.52 7.20 -6.83
N LYS A 96 -5.91 7.33 -8.12
CA LYS A 96 -5.05 7.53 -9.32
C LYS A 96 -3.53 7.47 -9.06
N LEU A 97 -2.99 6.26 -8.97
CA LEU A 97 -1.56 6.04 -8.74
C LEU A 97 -0.76 6.29 -10.02
N THR A 98 0.40 6.92 -9.90
CA THR A 98 1.39 6.93 -10.97
C THR A 98 2.07 5.57 -11.09
N GLY A 99 2.72 5.28 -12.21
CA GLY A 99 3.45 4.01 -12.39
C GLY A 99 4.54 3.79 -11.33
N GLY A 100 5.22 4.86 -10.88
CA GLY A 100 6.22 4.78 -9.82
C GLY A 100 5.60 4.45 -8.46
N GLN A 101 4.49 5.10 -8.11
CA GLN A 101 3.75 4.82 -6.88
C GLN A 101 3.19 3.40 -6.85
N PHE A 102 2.63 2.97 -7.98
CA PHE A 102 2.13 1.61 -8.14
C PHE A 102 3.22 0.58 -7.88
N ARG A 103 4.43 0.75 -8.46
CA ARG A 103 5.55 -0.18 -8.24
C ARG A 103 5.96 -0.27 -6.78
N ILE A 104 5.99 0.85 -6.05
CA ILE A 104 6.28 0.86 -4.61
C ILE A 104 5.18 0.10 -3.85
N ILE A 105 3.91 0.45 -4.09
CA ILE A 105 2.76 -0.18 -3.43
C ILE A 105 2.71 -1.70 -3.71
N GLU A 106 2.95 -2.09 -4.96
CA GLU A 106 3.00 -3.48 -5.38
C GLU A 106 4.17 -4.23 -4.71
N ALA A 107 5.35 -3.61 -4.61
CA ALA A 107 6.48 -4.21 -3.90
C ALA A 107 6.15 -4.44 -2.42
N ILE A 108 5.54 -3.47 -1.73
CA ILE A 108 5.11 -3.63 -0.33
C ILE A 108 4.08 -4.76 -0.20
N ALA A 109 3.04 -4.75 -1.05
CA ALA A 109 2.00 -5.77 -1.02
C ALA A 109 2.58 -7.17 -1.22
N MET A 110 3.58 -7.31 -2.11
CA MET A 110 4.30 -8.56 -2.35
C MET A 110 5.46 -8.83 -1.37
N ARG A 111 5.63 -8.02 -0.32
CA ARG A 111 6.70 -8.14 0.68
C ARG A 111 8.11 -8.17 0.06
N ARG A 112 8.31 -7.40 -1.00
CA ARG A 112 9.61 -7.21 -1.65
C ARG A 112 10.31 -5.99 -1.05
N PRO A 113 11.62 -6.06 -0.77
CA PRO A 113 12.40 -4.90 -0.34
C PRO A 113 12.34 -3.77 -1.37
N LEU A 114 12.14 -2.54 -0.92
CA LEU A 114 12.01 -1.36 -1.79
C LEU A 114 13.35 -0.93 -2.37
N SER A 115 14.46 -1.28 -1.72
CA SER A 115 15.83 -1.15 -2.24
C SER A 115 16.00 -1.76 -3.63
N THR A 116 15.26 -2.82 -3.97
CA THR A 116 15.30 -3.46 -5.30
C THR A 116 14.68 -2.60 -6.42
N LEU A 117 13.89 -1.58 -6.07
CA LEU A 117 13.29 -0.64 -7.03
C LEU A 117 14.24 0.49 -7.44
N SER A 118 15.34 0.68 -6.71
CA SER A 118 16.35 1.74 -6.92
C SER A 118 17.13 1.59 -8.25
N THR A 119 17.15 0.38 -8.82
CA THR A 119 17.98 0.05 -10.00
C THR A 119 17.51 0.71 -11.30
N THR A 120 16.35 1.39 -11.33
CA THR A 120 15.87 2.08 -12.54
C THR A 120 16.10 3.60 -12.54
N ALA A 121 16.51 4.22 -11.42
CA ALA A 121 16.60 5.68 -11.33
C ALA A 121 18.02 6.27 -11.37
N LYS A 122 19.09 5.46 -11.37
CA LYS A 122 20.49 5.93 -11.51
C LYS A 122 21.01 5.86 -12.96
N ARG A 123 20.23 6.32 -13.94
CA ARG A 123 20.75 6.67 -15.28
C ARG A 123 20.15 7.99 -15.76
N LYS A 124 20.73 9.09 -15.28
CA LYS A 124 20.99 10.33 -16.04
C LYS A 124 21.72 11.32 -15.14
N GLY A 125 23.04 11.27 -15.22
CA GLY A 125 23.98 12.16 -14.53
C GLY A 125 25.42 11.84 -14.89
N PHE A 126 25.66 11.39 -16.13
CA PHE A 126 26.98 11.20 -16.71
C PHE A 126 27.01 11.97 -18.04
N PHE A 127 27.12 13.29 -17.93
CA PHE A 127 27.47 14.27 -18.97
C PHE A 127 27.85 15.56 -18.20
N GLY A 128 29.07 16.07 -18.22
CA GLY A 128 30.26 15.64 -18.94
C GLY A 128 31.53 16.16 -18.28
N LEU A 129 32.61 15.39 -18.48
CA LEU A 129 33.93 15.94 -18.73
C LEU A 129 33.88 16.68 -20.07
N PHE A 130 34.16 17.98 -20.10
CA PHE A 130 34.78 18.83 -21.15
C PHE A 130 34.85 20.26 -20.54
N GLY A 131 36.03 20.78 -20.18
CA GLY A 131 36.76 21.88 -20.88
C GLY A 131 36.11 23.25 -20.59
N ASP A 132 36.74 24.29 -20.04
CA ASP A 132 38.14 24.76 -19.99
C ASP A 132 38.70 24.99 -18.57
#